data_AF-A0A941TVV9-F1
#
_entry.id   AF-A0A941TVV9-F1
#
_cell.length_a   1.000
_cell.length_b   1.000
_cell.length_c   1.000
_cell.angle_alpha   90.00
_cell.angle_beta   90.00
_cell.angle_gamma   90.00
#
_symmetry.space_group_name_H-M   'P 1'
#
loop_
_entity.id
_entity.type
_entity.pdbx_description
1 polymer ?
#
loop_
_entity_poly.entity_id
_entity_poly.type
_entity_poly.pdbx_seq_one_letter_code
_entity_poly.pdbx_strand_id
1 'polypeptide(L)'
;MKADHPQSGCGTLIGSGIAVLVCSAALLTSSCADTYAAEGAKSGAVGGAVAGAVLGIFTGNVGGSMLAGAAASAAAGAAIGGMTPKAPPGTAPAPAPAQGQAGGGTKDPKLLERQHELENKIGAANFDAARMLALCRHSSAIELARNAYKTADTQERRGYALMIEAVTAEEKGDSATAAAVYPRLVEVDPQIGSADKARNAALSGVLKVQQVRKDYGLPPTCT
;
A
#
# COMPACT_ATOMS: atom_id res chain seq x y z
N MET A 1 10.52 -32.39 -63.49
CA MET A 1 11.10 -33.61 -62.89
C MET A 1 10.45 -33.82 -61.53
N LYS A 2 10.02 -35.06 -61.21
CA LYS A 2 9.45 -35.59 -59.95
C LYS A 2 7.99 -35.15 -59.64
N ALA A 3 6.95 -35.95 -59.92
CA ALA A 3 6.57 -37.30 -59.42
C ALA A 3 6.32 -37.28 -57.90
N ASP A 4 5.17 -37.68 -57.32
CA ASP A 4 3.96 -38.35 -57.82
C ASP A 4 2.80 -38.21 -56.80
N HIS A 5 1.57 -38.39 -57.28
CA HIS A 5 0.27 -38.60 -56.57
C HIS A 5 0.23 -39.98 -55.83
N PRO A 6 -0.81 -40.43 -55.05
CA PRO A 6 -2.26 -40.15 -55.18
C PRO A 6 -3.14 -40.15 -53.88
N GLN A 7 -4.46 -40.10 -54.15
CA GLN A 7 -5.66 -39.86 -53.32
C GLN A 7 -6.18 -41.00 -52.42
N SER A 8 -6.95 -40.63 -51.38
CA SER A 8 -8.24 -41.22 -50.90
C SER A 8 -8.60 -40.51 -49.58
N GLY A 9 -9.80 -40.03 -49.23
CA GLY A 9 -11.17 -40.30 -49.67
C GLY A 9 -12.03 -40.61 -48.42
N CYS A 10 -12.69 -39.61 -47.82
CA CYS A 10 -13.80 -39.73 -46.85
C CYS A 10 -14.12 -38.32 -46.33
N GLY A 11 -15.33 -37.77 -46.30
CA GLY A 11 -16.67 -38.23 -46.61
C GLY A 11 -17.58 -37.16 -46.02
N THR A 12 -18.31 -36.42 -46.86
CA THR A 12 -19.28 -35.41 -46.45
C THR A 12 -20.50 -36.12 -45.85
N LEU A 13 -20.70 -36.01 -44.54
CA LEU A 13 -21.94 -36.42 -43.88
C LEU A 13 -22.80 -35.18 -43.61
N ILE A 14 -23.82 -35.05 -44.45
CA ILE A 14 -24.94 -34.12 -44.31
C ILE A 14 -25.82 -34.68 -43.18
N GLY A 15 -25.89 -33.98 -42.06
CA GLY A 15 -26.79 -34.29 -40.97
C GLY A 15 -27.26 -33.01 -40.30
N SER A 16 -28.49 -32.60 -40.63
CA SER A 16 -29.22 -31.56 -39.90
C SER A 16 -29.33 -31.95 -38.43
N GLY A 17 -28.86 -31.07 -37.53
CA GLY A 17 -29.12 -31.25 -36.11
C GLY A 17 -28.18 -30.46 -35.20
N ILE A 18 -28.66 -29.31 -34.75
CA ILE A 18 -28.44 -28.77 -33.41
C ILE A 18 -27.04 -28.20 -33.10
N ALA A 19 -27.05 -26.87 -33.01
CA ALA A 19 -26.31 -26.03 -32.08
C ALA A 19 -24.76 -26.10 -32.07
N VAL A 20 -24.19 -25.03 -32.63
CA VAL A 20 -22.94 -24.38 -32.21
C VAL A 20 -22.65 -24.61 -30.72
N LEU A 21 -21.64 -25.44 -30.41
CA LEU A 21 -21.03 -25.51 -29.08
C LEU A 21 -19.54 -25.22 -29.23
N VAL A 22 -19.25 -23.98 -29.63
CA VAL A 22 -17.92 -23.36 -29.61
C VAL A 22 -17.96 -22.27 -28.54
N CYS A 23 -16.96 -22.28 -27.66
CA CYS A 23 -16.65 -21.25 -26.65
C CYS A 23 -17.59 -21.11 -25.45
N SER A 24 -17.39 -21.90 -24.39
CA SER A 24 -17.93 -21.59 -23.05
C SER A 24 -17.08 -22.16 -21.91
N ALA A 25 -15.78 -21.82 -21.87
CA ALA A 25 -14.92 -22.15 -20.72
C ALA A 25 -13.96 -21.01 -20.32
N ALA A 26 -14.37 -19.75 -20.49
CA ALA A 26 -13.55 -18.58 -20.13
C ALA A 26 -14.28 -17.53 -19.26
N LEU A 27 -15.42 -17.85 -18.64
CA LEU A 27 -16.28 -16.85 -17.96
C LEU A 27 -16.58 -17.12 -16.48
N LEU A 28 -15.80 -17.94 -15.76
CA LEU A 28 -16.03 -18.22 -14.33
C LEU A 28 -14.89 -17.83 -13.39
N THR A 29 -13.88 -17.06 -13.85
CA THR A 29 -12.78 -16.61 -12.99
C THR A 29 -12.96 -15.18 -12.42
N SER A 30 -14.09 -14.52 -12.67
CA SER A 30 -14.27 -13.08 -12.37
C SER A 30 -14.53 -12.72 -10.91
N SER A 31 -14.90 -13.65 -10.03
CA SER A 31 -15.32 -13.29 -8.66
C SER A 31 -14.19 -13.16 -7.63
N CYS A 32 -12.99 -13.65 -7.91
CA CYS A 32 -11.87 -13.56 -6.96
C CYS A 32 -11.04 -12.29 -7.17
N ALA A 33 -10.83 -11.85 -8.42
CA ALA A 33 -9.99 -10.70 -8.74
C ALA A 33 -10.54 -9.37 -8.17
N ASP A 34 -11.86 -9.18 -8.18
CA ASP A 34 -12.51 -7.98 -7.66
C ASP A 34 -12.34 -7.85 -6.13
N THR A 35 -12.34 -8.97 -5.42
CA THR A 35 -12.14 -9.01 -3.96
C THR A 35 -10.70 -8.60 -3.61
N TYR A 36 -9.71 -9.05 -4.39
CA TYR A 36 -8.31 -8.72 -4.13
C TYR A 36 -7.96 -7.28 -4.52
N ALA A 37 -8.52 -6.77 -5.61
CA ALA A 37 -8.39 -5.37 -5.97
C ALA A 37 -9.02 -4.45 -4.90
N ALA A 38 -10.22 -4.80 -4.39
CA ALA A 38 -10.86 -4.03 -3.33
C ALA A 38 -10.04 -4.04 -2.01
N GLU A 39 -9.50 -5.19 -1.61
CA GLU A 39 -8.69 -5.31 -0.40
C GLU A 39 -7.35 -4.57 -0.53
N GLY A 40 -6.72 -4.67 -1.71
CA GLY A 40 -5.54 -3.89 -2.08
C GLY A 40 -5.82 -2.40 -2.06
N ALA A 41 -6.95 -1.95 -2.60
CA ALA A 41 -7.37 -0.56 -2.59
C ALA A 41 -7.55 -0.04 -1.15
N LYS A 42 -8.22 -0.82 -0.31
CA LYS A 42 -8.47 -0.46 1.09
C LYS A 42 -7.16 -0.33 1.88
N SER A 43 -6.31 -1.36 1.84
CA SER A 43 -5.03 -1.35 2.56
C SER A 43 -4.06 -0.30 2.02
N GLY A 44 -4.05 -0.07 0.70
CA GLY A 44 -3.33 1.01 0.06
C GLY A 44 -3.83 2.38 0.52
N ALA A 45 -5.14 2.61 0.52
CA ALA A 45 -5.75 3.86 0.96
C ALA A 45 -5.37 4.20 2.40
N VAL A 46 -5.46 3.23 3.31
CA VAL A 46 -5.14 3.43 4.73
C VAL A 46 -3.64 3.72 4.90
N GLY A 47 -2.77 2.95 4.24
CA GLY A 47 -1.31 3.17 4.29
C GLY A 47 -0.90 4.54 3.76
N GLY A 48 -1.46 4.93 2.61
CA GLY A 48 -1.25 6.24 2.00
C GLY A 48 -1.78 7.40 2.83
N ALA A 49 -2.94 7.22 3.46
CA ALA A 49 -3.51 8.20 4.35
C ALA A 49 -2.62 8.43 5.58
N VAL A 50 -2.10 7.36 6.18
CA VAL A 50 -1.16 7.46 7.32
C VAL A 50 0.14 8.11 6.89
N ALA A 51 0.71 7.69 5.76
CA ALA A 51 1.91 8.30 5.18
C ALA A 51 1.71 9.81 4.89
N GLY A 52 0.57 10.16 4.29
CA GLY A 52 0.16 11.53 4.03
C GLY A 52 -0.09 12.33 5.32
N ALA A 53 -0.64 11.71 6.35
CA ALA A 53 -0.85 12.36 7.64
C ALA A 53 0.49 12.68 8.33
N VAL A 54 1.46 11.76 8.28
CA VAL A 54 2.82 11.99 8.77
C VAL A 54 3.46 13.16 8.04
N LEU A 55 3.46 13.16 6.70
CA LEU A 55 3.94 14.27 5.90
C LEU A 55 3.23 15.59 6.29
N GLY A 56 1.93 15.52 6.47
CA GLY A 56 1.07 16.63 6.84
C GLY A 56 1.42 17.29 8.17
N ILE A 57 2.01 16.55 9.12
CA ILE A 57 2.48 17.11 10.40
C ILE A 57 3.62 18.10 10.15
N PHE A 58 4.50 17.80 9.19
CA PHE A 58 5.63 18.66 8.85
C PHE A 58 5.26 19.80 7.90
N THR A 59 4.24 19.61 7.05
CA THR A 59 3.78 20.65 6.10
C THR A 59 2.69 21.57 6.68
N GLY A 60 2.14 21.24 7.85
CA GLY A 60 1.03 21.96 8.47
C GLY A 60 -0.35 21.70 7.84
N ASN A 61 -0.43 20.85 6.80
CA ASN A 61 -1.70 20.51 6.12
C ASN A 61 -2.03 19.02 6.25
N VAL A 62 -2.35 18.59 7.46
CA VAL A 62 -2.54 17.17 7.76
C VAL A 62 -3.74 16.57 7.04
N GLY A 63 -4.89 17.25 7.04
CA GLY A 63 -6.09 16.75 6.36
C GLY A 63 -5.91 16.64 4.85
N GLY A 64 -5.30 17.65 4.22
CA GLY A 64 -5.04 17.65 2.78
C GLY A 64 -4.03 16.57 2.36
N SER A 65 -2.90 16.46 3.08
CA SER A 65 -1.89 15.44 2.78
C SER A 65 -2.39 14.02 3.05
N MET A 66 -3.19 13.81 4.08
CA MET A 66 -3.85 12.54 4.38
C MET A 66 -4.80 12.11 3.25
N LEU A 67 -5.74 12.97 2.85
CA LEU A 67 -6.68 12.68 1.76
C LEU A 67 -5.96 12.42 0.44
N ALA A 68 -4.95 13.23 0.12
CA ALA A 68 -4.16 13.07 -1.10
C ALA A 68 -3.40 11.73 -1.11
N GLY A 69 -2.76 11.37 0.00
CA GLY A 69 -2.06 10.10 0.15
C GLY A 69 -3.01 8.91 0.08
N ALA A 70 -4.19 9.04 0.69
CA ALA A 70 -5.21 8.00 0.67
C ALA A 70 -5.71 7.72 -0.75
N ALA A 71 -6.10 8.76 -1.49
CA ALA A 71 -6.60 8.62 -2.86
C ALA A 71 -5.54 8.02 -3.80
N ALA A 72 -4.30 8.50 -3.69
CA ALA A 72 -3.19 8.03 -4.51
C ALA A 72 -2.89 6.55 -4.25
N SER A 73 -2.85 6.17 -2.97
CA SER A 73 -2.46 4.82 -2.55
C SER A 73 -3.61 3.82 -2.64
N ALA A 74 -4.86 4.28 -2.58
CA ALA A 74 -6.03 3.47 -2.90
C ALA A 74 -5.98 2.98 -4.35
N ALA A 75 -5.72 3.89 -5.29
CA ALA A 75 -5.64 3.56 -6.70
C ALA A 75 -4.52 2.56 -6.99
N ALA A 76 -3.36 2.78 -6.38
CA ALA A 76 -2.22 1.90 -6.55
C ALA A 76 -2.38 0.54 -5.87
N GLY A 77 -2.91 0.53 -4.65
CA GLY A 77 -3.22 -0.69 -3.93
C GLY A 77 -4.25 -1.54 -4.68
N ALA A 78 -5.24 -0.91 -5.33
CA ALA A 78 -6.20 -1.60 -6.20
C ALA A 78 -5.51 -2.33 -7.35
N ALA A 79 -4.53 -1.66 -7.99
CA ALA A 79 -3.78 -2.24 -9.10
C ALA A 79 -2.91 -3.42 -8.63
N ILE A 80 -2.23 -3.31 -7.48
CA ILE A 80 -1.39 -4.39 -6.94
C ILE A 80 -2.26 -5.58 -6.46
N GLY A 81 -3.38 -5.28 -5.81
CA GLY A 81 -4.32 -6.28 -5.32
C GLY A 81 -4.97 -7.08 -6.44
N GLY A 82 -5.32 -6.45 -7.55
CA GLY A 82 -5.86 -7.14 -8.73
C GLY A 82 -4.85 -8.08 -9.44
N MET A 83 -3.54 -7.88 -9.22
CA MET A 83 -2.48 -8.70 -9.82
C MET A 83 -2.00 -9.86 -8.95
N THR A 84 -2.21 -9.79 -7.62
CA THR A 84 -1.58 -10.72 -6.68
C THR A 84 -2.59 -11.76 -6.17
N PRO A 85 -2.57 -13.02 -6.66
CA PRO A 85 -3.36 -14.08 -6.03
C PRO A 85 -2.85 -14.31 -4.60
N LYS A 86 -3.78 -14.48 -3.64
CA LYS A 86 -3.45 -14.73 -2.22
C LYS A 86 -2.57 -15.98 -2.09
N ALA A 87 -1.29 -15.80 -1.77
CA ALA A 87 -0.42 -16.91 -1.41
C ALA A 87 -0.87 -17.51 -0.05
N PRO A 88 -0.82 -18.84 0.14
CA PRO A 88 -1.15 -19.48 1.41
C PRO A 88 -0.29 -18.92 2.57
N PRO A 89 -0.82 -18.89 3.81
CA PRO A 89 -0.02 -18.49 4.96
C PRO A 89 1.17 -19.45 5.13
N GLY A 90 2.40 -18.94 5.01
CA GLY A 90 3.65 -19.71 5.17
C GLY A 90 4.64 -19.60 4.01
N THR A 91 4.26 -19.03 2.87
CA THR A 91 5.19 -18.73 1.77
C THR A 91 5.78 -17.32 1.89
N ALA A 92 7.06 -17.19 1.52
CA ALA A 92 7.84 -15.94 1.54
C ALA A 92 7.07 -14.76 0.90
N PRO A 93 7.32 -13.51 1.35
CA PRO A 93 6.66 -12.34 0.78
C PRO A 93 6.82 -12.34 -0.73
N ALA A 94 5.69 -12.15 -1.44
CA ALA A 94 5.70 -11.99 -2.88
C ALA A 94 6.69 -10.86 -3.26
N PRO A 95 7.46 -11.03 -4.35
CA PRO A 95 8.38 -9.99 -4.81
C PRO A 95 7.61 -8.68 -5.03
N ALA A 96 8.30 -7.56 -4.82
CA ALA A 96 7.75 -6.23 -5.10
C ALA A 96 7.08 -6.23 -6.48
N PRO A 97 5.88 -5.62 -6.62
CA PRO A 97 5.17 -5.66 -7.89
C PRO A 97 6.07 -5.03 -8.96
N ALA A 98 6.30 -5.77 -10.04
CA ALA A 98 6.96 -5.25 -11.21
C ALA A 98 6.18 -4.02 -11.69
N GLN A 99 6.89 -2.91 -11.89
CA GLN A 99 6.34 -1.72 -12.53
C GLN A 99 5.81 -2.12 -13.91
N GLY A 100 4.48 -2.21 -14.05
CA GLY A 100 3.82 -2.26 -15.34
C GLY A 100 3.05 -3.54 -15.64
N GLN A 101 1.87 -3.70 -15.02
CA GLN A 101 0.72 -4.38 -15.65
C GLN A 101 -0.58 -4.17 -14.83
N ALA A 102 -1.05 -2.91 -14.75
CA ALA A 102 -2.29 -2.51 -14.07
C ALA A 102 -3.52 -3.32 -14.53
N GLY A 103 -3.84 -4.43 -13.84
CA GLY A 103 -5.08 -5.15 -13.96
C GLY A 103 -6.08 -4.68 -12.89
N GLY A 104 -7.17 -4.05 -13.33
CA GLY A 104 -8.38 -3.79 -12.52
C GLY A 104 -8.40 -2.53 -11.64
N GLY A 105 -7.25 -2.02 -11.19
CA GLY A 105 -7.17 -0.77 -10.41
C GLY A 105 -7.24 0.50 -11.28
N THR A 106 -7.73 1.61 -10.72
CA THR A 106 -7.97 2.89 -11.42
C THR A 106 -6.88 3.28 -12.41
N LYS A 107 -7.28 3.43 -13.68
CA LYS A 107 -6.57 3.98 -14.85
C LYS A 107 -5.88 5.33 -14.68
N ASP A 108 -6.10 6.02 -13.55
CA ASP A 108 -5.81 7.45 -13.47
C ASP A 108 -4.30 7.69 -13.26
N PRO A 109 -3.57 8.12 -14.30
CA PRO A 109 -2.14 8.35 -14.19
C PRO A 109 -1.81 9.42 -13.13
N LYS A 110 -2.73 10.34 -12.83
CA LYS A 110 -2.53 11.38 -11.82
C LYS A 110 -2.56 10.86 -10.38
N LEU A 111 -3.20 9.71 -10.14
CA LEU A 111 -3.23 9.09 -8.81
C LEU A 111 -1.96 8.25 -8.58
N LEU A 112 -1.53 7.51 -9.61
CA LEU A 112 -0.26 6.79 -9.57
C LEU A 112 0.93 7.75 -9.43
N GLU A 113 0.93 8.85 -10.19
CA GLU A 113 1.96 9.88 -10.07
C GLU A 113 2.00 10.49 -8.66
N ARG A 114 0.83 10.79 -8.06
CA ARG A 114 0.76 11.30 -6.69
C ARG A 114 1.25 10.30 -5.65
N GLN A 115 1.05 9.00 -5.88
CA GLN A 115 1.57 7.98 -4.99
C GLN A 115 3.09 7.94 -5.09
N HIS A 116 3.63 7.90 -6.31
CA HIS A 116 5.06 7.97 -6.53
C HIS A 116 5.66 9.25 -5.96
N GLU A 117 4.99 10.39 -6.08
CA GLU A 117 5.43 11.64 -5.45
C GLU A 117 5.46 11.53 -3.92
N LEU A 118 4.42 10.94 -3.31
CA LEU A 118 4.39 10.71 -1.86
C LEU A 118 5.50 9.77 -1.42
N GLU A 119 5.67 8.62 -2.08
CA GLU A 119 6.71 7.63 -1.83
C GLU A 119 8.11 8.22 -2.04
N ASN A 120 8.30 9.03 -3.09
CA ASN A 120 9.56 9.73 -3.35
C ASN A 120 9.82 10.78 -2.28
N LYS A 121 8.79 11.49 -1.82
CA LYS A 121 8.95 12.54 -0.81
C LYS A 121 9.33 11.95 0.55
N ILE A 122 8.55 10.98 1.04
CA ILE A 122 8.79 10.41 2.37
C ILE A 122 9.85 9.30 2.37
N GLY A 123 10.13 8.71 1.21
CA GLY A 123 10.99 7.54 1.05
C GLY A 123 10.20 6.23 1.16
N ALA A 124 10.48 5.27 0.27
CA ALA A 124 9.77 3.99 0.20
C ALA A 124 9.76 3.23 1.54
N ALA A 125 10.88 3.22 2.27
CA ALA A 125 10.96 2.56 3.58
C ALA A 125 10.06 3.21 4.64
N ASN A 126 9.89 4.53 4.62
CA ASN A 126 8.96 5.24 5.49
C ASN A 126 7.51 4.98 5.08
N PHE A 127 7.24 4.93 3.78
CA PHE A 127 5.92 4.57 3.27
C PHE A 127 5.50 3.16 3.72
N ASP A 128 6.41 2.18 3.64
CA ASP A 128 6.17 0.83 4.14
C ASP A 128 5.95 0.78 5.66
N ALA A 129 6.72 1.54 6.44
CA ALA A 129 6.51 1.65 7.88
C ALA A 129 5.12 2.24 8.21
N ALA A 130 4.71 3.30 7.52
CA ALA A 130 3.39 3.91 7.66
C ALA A 130 2.25 2.94 7.31
N ARG A 131 2.45 2.09 6.30
CA ARG A 131 1.50 1.01 5.95
C ARG A 131 1.41 -0.05 7.05
N MET A 132 2.52 -0.45 7.67
CA MET A 132 2.47 -1.38 8.79
C MET A 132 1.77 -0.78 10.02
N LEU A 133 1.99 0.52 10.28
CA LEU A 133 1.28 1.26 11.31
C LEU A 133 -0.23 1.25 11.02
N ALA A 134 -0.65 1.62 9.81
CA ALA A 134 -2.04 1.56 9.36
C ALA A 134 -2.72 0.20 9.61
N LEU A 135 -1.99 -0.90 9.47
CA LEU A 135 -2.49 -2.26 9.64
C LEU A 135 -2.33 -2.82 11.06
N CYS A 136 -2.07 -1.97 12.06
CA CYS A 136 -1.87 -2.38 13.46
C CYS A 136 -0.68 -3.34 13.67
N ARG A 137 0.31 -3.32 12.76
CA ARG A 137 1.52 -4.16 12.87
C ARG A 137 2.64 -3.37 13.51
N HIS A 138 2.45 -2.95 14.77
CA HIS A 138 3.34 -1.99 15.44
C HIS A 138 4.81 -2.43 15.50
N SER A 139 5.07 -3.70 15.81
CA SER A 139 6.46 -4.20 15.88
C SER A 139 7.17 -4.10 14.52
N SER A 140 6.48 -4.45 13.42
CA SER A 140 7.02 -4.33 12.06
C SER A 140 7.16 -2.86 11.64
N ALA A 141 6.21 -2.01 12.00
CA ALA A 141 6.28 -0.57 11.73
C ALA A 141 7.46 0.11 12.43
N ILE A 142 7.72 -0.22 13.70
CA ILE A 142 8.90 0.27 14.45
C ILE A 142 10.19 -0.22 13.78
N GLU A 143 10.29 -1.50 13.41
CA GLU A 143 11.48 -2.05 12.77
C GLU A 143 11.76 -1.39 11.41
N LEU A 144 10.74 -1.25 10.57
CA LEU A 144 10.84 -0.58 9.28
C LEU A 144 11.18 0.90 9.43
N ALA A 145 10.58 1.60 10.39
CA ALA A 145 10.91 3.00 10.67
C ALA A 145 12.37 3.16 11.10
N ARG A 146 12.87 2.29 11.98
CA ARG A 146 14.29 2.28 12.38
C ARG A 146 15.22 2.00 11.21
N ASN A 147 14.84 1.09 10.32
CA ASN A 147 15.61 0.83 9.11
C ASN A 147 15.58 2.05 8.17
N ALA A 148 14.42 2.64 7.94
CA ALA A 148 14.25 3.84 7.13
C ALA A 148 15.11 5.00 7.65
N TYR A 149 15.18 5.19 8.97
CA TYR A 149 16.08 6.17 9.60
C TYR A 149 17.55 5.92 9.24
N LYS A 150 18.01 4.66 9.31
CA LYS A 150 19.41 4.29 9.04
C LYS A 150 19.78 4.48 7.58
N THR A 151 18.86 4.17 6.67
CA THR A 151 19.10 4.20 5.22
C THR A 151 18.70 5.53 4.57
N ALA A 152 18.09 6.45 5.31
CA ALA A 152 17.69 7.74 4.80
C ALA A 152 18.90 8.62 4.42
N ASP A 153 18.79 9.19 3.23
CA ASP A 153 19.70 10.11 2.56
C ASP A 153 19.51 11.57 3.02
N THR A 154 18.32 11.95 3.48
CA THR A 154 18.01 13.30 3.96
C THR A 154 17.59 13.33 5.43
N GLN A 155 17.85 14.46 6.10
CA GLN A 155 17.35 14.68 7.48
C GLN A 155 15.83 14.69 7.53
N GLU A 156 15.17 15.22 6.50
CA GLU A 156 13.71 15.22 6.39
C GLU A 156 13.14 13.79 6.43
N ARG A 157 13.71 12.86 5.64
CA ARG A 157 13.29 11.44 5.65
C ARG A 157 13.62 10.74 6.97
N ARG A 158 14.69 11.14 7.65
CA ARG A 158 14.97 10.68 9.03
C ARG A 158 13.91 11.19 10.01
N GLY A 159 13.44 12.43 9.86
CA GLY A 159 12.36 13.02 10.64
C GLY A 159 11.05 12.24 10.46
N TYR A 160 10.70 11.89 9.21
CA TYR A 160 9.53 11.04 8.93
C TYR A 160 9.64 9.66 9.60
N ALA A 161 10.80 9.03 9.52
CA ALA A 161 11.05 7.74 10.16
C ALA A 161 10.84 7.81 11.68
N LEU A 162 11.42 8.81 12.34
CA LEU A 162 11.28 9.03 13.77
C LEU A 162 9.83 9.36 14.15
N MET A 163 9.11 10.16 13.34
CA MET A 163 7.69 10.43 13.59
C MET A 163 6.84 9.16 13.49
N ILE A 164 7.06 8.31 12.49
CA ILE A 164 6.36 7.03 12.35
C ILE A 164 6.67 6.13 13.55
N GLU A 165 7.93 6.02 13.96
CA GLU A 165 8.32 5.25 15.15
C GLU A 165 7.62 5.76 16.41
N ALA A 166 7.60 7.08 16.63
CA ALA A 166 6.96 7.70 17.78
C ALA A 166 5.44 7.46 17.81
N VAL A 167 4.73 7.68 16.69
CA VAL A 167 3.29 7.44 16.59
C VAL A 167 2.99 5.96 16.85
N THR A 168 3.79 5.06 16.27
CA THR A 168 3.62 3.62 16.43
C THR A 168 3.85 3.18 17.88
N ALA A 169 4.88 3.72 18.55
CA ALA A 169 5.18 3.42 19.94
C ALA A 169 4.11 3.95 20.90
N GLU A 170 3.64 5.18 20.68
CA GLU A 170 2.53 5.77 21.46
C GLU A 170 1.25 4.96 21.30
N GLU A 171 0.89 4.55 20.08
CA GLU A 171 -0.30 3.73 19.87
C GLU A 171 -0.20 2.34 20.50
N LYS A 172 1.00 1.74 20.50
CA LYS A 172 1.27 0.45 21.13
C LYS A 172 1.29 0.53 22.68
N GLY A 173 1.41 1.73 23.25
CA GLY A 173 1.66 1.93 24.68
C GLY A 173 3.12 1.65 25.09
N ASP A 174 4.06 1.64 24.15
CA ASP A 174 5.49 1.49 24.41
C ASP A 174 6.11 2.85 24.75
N SER A 175 5.86 3.30 25.98
CA SER A 175 6.30 4.62 26.46
C SER A 175 7.82 4.78 26.49
N ALA A 176 8.56 3.68 26.65
CA ALA A 176 10.02 3.71 26.66
C ALA A 176 10.57 4.02 25.26
N THR A 177 10.07 3.33 24.23
CA THR A 177 10.43 3.63 22.84
C THR A 177 10.00 5.05 22.46
N ALA A 178 8.77 5.45 22.77
CA ALA A 178 8.27 6.79 22.45
C ALA A 178 9.15 7.89 23.06
N ALA A 179 9.44 7.80 24.37
CA ALA A 179 10.26 8.78 25.08
C ALA A 179 11.69 8.89 24.52
N ALA A 180 12.27 7.78 24.06
CA ALA A 180 13.62 7.76 23.47
C ALA A 180 13.68 8.41 22.08
N VAL A 181 12.54 8.45 21.36
CA VAL A 181 12.49 9.00 19.99
C VAL A 181 12.40 10.53 20.01
N TYR A 182 11.73 11.14 20.99
CA TYR A 182 11.46 12.59 20.96
C TYR A 182 12.70 13.49 20.93
N PRO A 183 13.74 13.26 21.76
CA PRO A 183 14.97 14.06 21.66
C PRO A 183 15.62 13.95 20.29
N ARG A 184 15.68 12.74 19.73
CA ARG A 184 16.24 12.48 18.39
C ARG A 184 15.44 13.17 17.30
N LEU A 185 14.13 13.22 17.44
CA LEU A 185 13.26 13.88 16.47
C LEU A 185 13.49 15.40 16.46
N VAL A 186 13.73 16.02 17.62
CA VAL A 186 14.09 17.44 17.74
C VAL A 186 15.49 17.71 17.18
N GLU A 187 16.43 16.79 17.36
CA GLU A 187 17.79 16.90 16.79
C GLU A 187 17.77 16.89 15.25
N VAL A 188 16.94 16.01 14.66
CA VAL A 188 16.83 15.85 13.21
C VAL A 188 15.94 16.93 12.58
N ASP A 189 14.92 17.37 13.30
CA ASP A 189 14.05 18.47 12.90
C ASP A 189 13.88 19.49 14.05
N PRO A 190 14.77 20.49 14.11
CA PRO A 190 14.70 21.55 15.10
C PRO A 190 13.41 22.40 15.03
N GLN A 191 12.66 22.36 13.93
CA GLN A 191 11.42 23.16 13.79
C GLN A 191 10.31 22.66 14.71
N ILE A 192 10.36 21.38 15.12
CA ILE A 192 9.47 20.82 16.15
C ILE A 192 9.69 21.50 17.50
N GLY A 193 10.93 21.95 17.76
CA GLY A 193 11.31 22.83 18.86
C GLY A 193 11.53 22.18 20.23
N SER A 194 10.74 21.18 20.63
CA SER A 194 10.93 20.51 21.94
C SER A 194 10.39 19.08 21.95
N ALA A 195 10.88 18.27 22.89
CA ALA A 195 10.41 16.90 23.07
C ALA A 195 8.91 16.83 23.42
N ASP A 196 8.39 17.81 24.17
CA ASP A 196 6.95 17.87 24.48
C ASP A 196 6.11 18.18 23.24
N LYS A 197 6.59 19.07 22.36
CA LYS A 197 5.93 19.33 21.07
C LYS A 197 5.98 18.11 20.16
N ALA A 198 7.12 17.40 20.13
CA ALA A 198 7.28 16.14 19.41
C ALA A 198 6.28 15.08 19.91
N ARG A 199 6.14 14.94 21.22
CA ARG A 199 5.15 14.05 21.84
C ARG A 199 3.72 14.40 21.47
N ASN A 200 3.35 15.68 21.59
CA ASN A 200 2.01 16.15 21.22
C ASN A 200 1.71 15.91 19.73
N ALA A 201 2.71 16.09 18.86
CA ALA A 201 2.59 15.78 17.44
C ALA A 201 2.38 14.27 17.20
N ALA A 202 3.12 13.41 17.89
CA ALA A 202 2.94 11.95 17.82
C ALA A 202 1.56 11.51 18.31
N LEU A 203 1.08 12.01 19.46
CA LEU A 203 -0.27 11.72 19.97
C LEU A 203 -1.36 12.22 19.02
N SER A 204 -1.19 13.40 18.41
CA SER A 204 -2.07 13.86 17.34
C SER A 204 -2.03 12.92 16.13
N GLY A 205 -0.84 12.41 15.79
CA GLY A 205 -0.64 11.38 14.77
C GLY A 205 -1.43 10.11 15.06
N VAL A 206 -1.40 9.61 16.30
CA VAL A 206 -2.20 8.44 16.72
C VAL A 206 -3.68 8.67 16.44
N LEU A 207 -4.25 9.79 16.89
CA LEU A 207 -5.66 10.10 16.66
C LEU A 207 -6.03 10.13 15.17
N LYS A 208 -5.13 10.63 14.32
CA LYS A 208 -5.34 10.67 12.86
C LYS A 208 -5.28 9.29 12.23
N VAL A 209 -4.34 8.45 12.65
CA VAL A 209 -4.25 7.05 12.19
C VAL A 209 -5.55 6.31 12.55
N GLN A 210 -6.03 6.47 13.78
CA GLN A 210 -7.29 5.87 14.23
C GLN A 210 -8.49 6.37 13.43
N GLN A 211 -8.53 7.67 13.13
CA GLN A 211 -9.57 8.27 12.29
C GLN A 211 -9.52 7.73 10.86
N VAL A 212 -8.34 7.64 10.24
CA VAL A 212 -8.15 7.03 8.93
C VAL A 212 -8.67 5.59 8.93
N ARG A 213 -8.29 4.77 9.91
CA ARG A 213 -8.79 3.39 9.99
C ARG A 213 -10.30 3.36 10.02
N LYS A 214 -10.93 4.20 10.84
CA LYS A 214 -12.40 4.33 10.90
C LYS A 214 -13.01 4.72 9.56
N ASP A 215 -12.48 5.74 8.89
CA ASP A 215 -12.97 6.23 7.60
C ASP A 215 -12.89 5.17 6.49
N TYR A 216 -11.91 4.27 6.60
CA TYR A 216 -11.72 3.16 5.68
C TYR A 216 -12.25 1.82 6.22
N GLY A 217 -13.09 1.80 7.26
CA GLY A 217 -13.75 0.57 7.74
C GLY A 217 -12.79 -0.47 8.33
N LEU A 218 -11.70 -0.02 8.95
CA LEU A 218 -10.81 -0.80 9.81
C LEU A 218 -11.09 -0.47 11.29
N PRO A 219 -10.72 -1.36 12.23
CA PRO A 219 -10.78 -1.02 13.66
C PRO A 219 -9.97 0.25 13.95
N PRO A 220 -10.54 1.25 14.63
CA PRO A 220 -9.82 2.49 14.91
C PRO A 220 -8.62 2.23 15.80
N THR A 221 -8.79 1.41 16.84
CA THR A 221 -7.75 1.01 17.78
C THR A 221 -7.22 -0.38 17.44
N CYS A 222 -5.94 -0.58 17.71
CA CYS A 222 -5.29 -1.89 17.61
C CYS A 222 -5.39 -2.60 18.96
N THR A 223 -6.06 -3.75 18.99
CA THR A 223 -6.21 -4.62 20.17
C THR A 223 -5.35 -5.86 20.03
#